data_AF-A0A2R6B200-F1
#
_entry.id   AF-A0A2R6B200-F1
#
_cell.length_a   1.000
_cell.length_b   1.000
_cell.length_c   1.000
_cell.angle_alpha   90.00
_cell.angle_beta   90.00
_cell.angle_gamma   90.00
#
_symmetry.space_group_name_H-M   'P 1'
#
loop_
_entity.id
_entity.type
_entity.pdbx_description
1 polymer ?
#
loop_
_entity_poly.entity_id
_entity_poly.type
_entity_poly.pdbx_seq_one_letter_code
_entity_poly.pdbx_strand_id
1 'polypeptide(L)'
;MIHGTLDPMSQLNFGRLEKNTTYLIVGPRGTGKTLFCMLAAMSFALKDWRSLYLTTQSDLSFKLAENLIENHRLPIKILDNVIFVRPTNRNVEPRIPKLIEATRPSIFIFDEVIWGYGSYVMENIELAVYRSRLLSNMLAEIHSLRENVGFTTIYTADTQQGGRVLASKVLDYFSDIVVEFIKQRGYQGSYRAVLRSNKLRPKSYSYTIDKLGFHIGENN
;
A
#
# COMPACT_ATOMS: atom_id res chain seq x y z
N MET A 1 -18.88 -18.34 8.71
CA MET A 1 -17.43 -18.57 8.93
C MET A 1 -16.68 -17.78 7.87
N ILE A 2 -15.74 -16.93 8.30
CA ILE A 2 -14.83 -16.18 7.42
C ILE A 2 -13.79 -17.15 6.88
N HIS A 3 -13.49 -17.08 5.57
CA HIS A 3 -12.45 -17.92 4.97
C HIS A 3 -11.08 -17.25 5.07
N GLY A 4 -10.12 -17.88 5.72
CA GLY A 4 -8.71 -17.42 5.73
C GLY A 4 -8.44 -16.12 6.49
N THR A 5 -7.19 -15.68 6.46
CA THR A 5 -6.73 -14.40 7.04
C THR A 5 -6.82 -13.28 5.99
N LEU A 6 -7.27 -12.08 6.39
CA LEU A 6 -7.21 -10.88 5.53
C LEU A 6 -5.94 -10.05 5.73
N ASP A 7 -5.12 -10.35 6.75
CA ASP A 7 -3.87 -9.62 6.95
C ASP A 7 -2.86 -10.03 5.86
N PRO A 8 -2.45 -9.12 4.96
CA PRO A 8 -1.61 -9.48 3.82
C PRO A 8 -0.18 -9.84 4.23
N MET A 9 0.33 -9.33 5.36
CA MET A 9 1.62 -9.75 5.91
C MET A 9 1.56 -11.19 6.41
N SER A 10 0.43 -11.58 7.00
CA SER A 10 0.21 -12.97 7.42
C SER A 10 0.09 -13.90 6.23
N GLN A 11 -0.64 -13.50 5.18
CA GLN A 11 -0.72 -14.26 3.94
C GLN A 11 0.65 -14.48 3.29
N LEU A 12 1.55 -13.50 3.39
CA LEU A 12 2.92 -13.58 2.86
C LEU A 12 3.95 -14.21 3.83
N ASN A 13 3.52 -14.78 4.95
CA ASN A 13 4.39 -15.36 5.98
C ASN A 13 5.44 -14.38 6.55
N PHE A 14 5.10 -13.09 6.58
CA PHE A 14 5.94 -12.03 7.15
C PHE A 14 5.52 -11.59 8.55
N GLY A 15 4.48 -12.18 9.13
CA GLY A 15 3.95 -11.84 10.45
C GLY A 15 2.59 -11.15 10.33
N ARG A 16 2.34 -10.10 11.11
CA ARG A 16 1.12 -9.29 11.04
C ARG A 16 1.49 -7.84 10.77
N LEU A 17 0.53 -7.05 10.26
CA LEU A 17 0.71 -5.61 10.22
C LEU A 17 0.91 -5.05 11.63
N GLU A 18 1.98 -4.29 11.79
CA GLU A 18 2.36 -3.61 13.02
C GLU A 18 1.62 -2.27 13.10
N LYS A 19 1.22 -1.92 14.33
CA LYS A 19 0.60 -0.63 14.62
C LYS A 19 1.66 0.46 14.60
N ASN A 20 1.27 1.67 14.19
CA ASN A 20 2.16 2.84 14.17
C ASN A 20 3.39 2.67 13.27
N THR A 21 3.24 1.90 12.19
CA THR A 21 4.33 1.55 11.26
C THR A 21 4.01 2.07 9.87
N THR A 22 5.02 2.61 9.18
CA THR A 22 4.91 2.97 7.77
C THR A 22 5.45 1.84 6.90
N TYR A 23 4.58 1.32 6.05
CA TYR A 23 4.89 0.32 5.04
C TYR A 23 5.00 0.95 3.66
N LEU A 24 6.03 0.58 2.92
CA LEU A 24 6.16 0.87 1.50
C LEU A 24 6.08 -0.43 0.70
N ILE A 25 5.07 -0.53 -0.15
CA ILE A 25 4.84 -1.69 -1.02
C ILE A 25 5.25 -1.31 -2.44
N VAL A 26 6.30 -1.93 -2.94
CA VAL A 26 6.89 -1.60 -4.24
C VAL A 26 6.90 -2.80 -5.15
N GLY A 27 6.80 -2.56 -6.45
CA GLY A 27 6.91 -3.62 -7.44
C GLY A 27 6.24 -3.26 -8.76
N PRO A 28 6.44 -4.06 -9.82
CA PRO A 28 5.83 -3.81 -11.12
C PRO A 28 4.29 -3.85 -11.08
N ARG A 29 3.64 -3.35 -12.14
CA ARG A 29 2.19 -3.51 -12.30
C ARG A 29 1.77 -4.98 -12.33
N GLY A 30 0.65 -5.27 -11.67
CA GLY A 30 0.04 -6.60 -11.62
C GLY A 30 0.67 -7.57 -10.62
N THR A 31 1.55 -7.12 -9.72
CA THR A 31 2.12 -7.97 -8.66
C THR A 31 1.33 -7.95 -7.36
N GLY A 32 0.13 -7.34 -7.33
CA GLY A 32 -0.74 -7.38 -6.14
C GLY A 32 -0.56 -6.24 -5.13
N LYS A 33 0.07 -5.11 -5.48
CA LYS A 33 0.19 -3.94 -4.56
C LYS A 33 -1.17 -3.42 -4.07
N THR A 34 -2.11 -3.19 -5.00
CA THR A 34 -3.49 -2.79 -4.67
C THR A 34 -4.23 -3.86 -3.87
N LEU A 35 -3.99 -5.15 -4.16
CA LEU A 35 -4.52 -6.26 -3.37
C LEU A 35 -4.01 -6.24 -1.93
N PHE A 36 -2.72 -6.00 -1.73
CA PHE A 36 -2.12 -5.83 -0.40
C PHE A 36 -2.83 -4.72 0.37
N CYS A 37 -3.01 -3.56 -0.26
CA CYS A 37 -3.67 -2.41 0.34
C CYS A 37 -5.13 -2.71 0.70
N MET A 38 -5.88 -3.35 -0.20
CA MET A 38 -7.29 -3.65 0.04
C MET A 38 -7.46 -4.68 1.17
N LEU A 39 -6.66 -5.74 1.17
CA LEU A 39 -6.61 -6.72 2.26
C LEU A 39 -6.28 -6.05 3.60
N ALA A 40 -5.29 -5.16 3.63
CA ALA A 40 -4.96 -4.39 4.82
C ALA A 40 -6.14 -3.54 5.31
N ALA A 41 -6.77 -2.75 4.44
CA ALA A 41 -7.92 -1.90 4.77
C ALA A 41 -9.08 -2.71 5.34
N MET A 42 -9.41 -3.85 4.72
CA MET A 42 -10.49 -4.74 5.15
C MET A 42 -10.15 -5.46 6.46
N SER A 43 -8.89 -5.83 6.69
CA SER A 43 -8.44 -6.46 7.95
C SER A 43 -8.57 -5.53 9.16
N PHE A 44 -8.42 -4.21 8.94
CA PHE A 44 -8.68 -3.19 9.96
C PHE A 44 -10.18 -2.95 10.12
N ALA A 45 -10.91 -2.82 9.01
CA ALA A 45 -12.36 -2.61 9.01
C ALA A 45 -13.14 -3.73 9.72
N LEU A 46 -12.68 -4.99 9.61
CA LEU A 46 -13.24 -6.13 10.34
C LEU A 46 -13.14 -6.02 11.86
N LYS A 47 -12.23 -5.19 12.37
CA LYS A 47 -12.05 -4.92 13.81
C LYS A 47 -12.78 -3.65 14.25
N ASP A 48 -13.71 -3.16 13.42
CA ASP A 48 -14.37 -1.87 13.56
C ASP A 48 -13.40 -0.68 13.62
N TRP A 49 -12.24 -0.82 12.98
CA TRP A 49 -11.24 0.25 12.86
C TRP A 49 -11.37 0.97 11.53
N ARG A 50 -11.32 2.30 11.58
CA ARG A 50 -11.48 3.15 10.41
C ARG A 50 -10.25 3.09 9.51
N SER A 51 -10.48 2.84 8.23
CA SER A 51 -9.48 2.85 7.17
C SER A 51 -9.71 4.05 6.25
N LEU A 52 -8.66 4.84 5.97
CA LEU A 52 -8.68 5.89 4.95
C LEU A 52 -7.89 5.39 3.73
N TYR A 53 -8.58 5.14 2.61
CA TYR A 53 -8.00 4.59 1.39
C TYR A 53 -8.00 5.63 0.26
N LEU A 54 -6.82 6.10 -0.12
CA LEU A 54 -6.63 6.97 -1.28
C LEU A 54 -6.22 6.13 -2.49
N THR A 55 -7.01 6.23 -3.56
CA THR A 55 -6.77 5.48 -4.81
C THR A 55 -6.95 6.37 -6.02
N THR A 56 -6.10 6.20 -7.03
CA THR A 56 -6.27 6.85 -8.34
C THR A 56 -7.14 6.02 -9.29
N GLN A 57 -7.45 4.77 -8.93
CA GLN A 57 -8.22 3.79 -9.70
C GLN A 57 -9.43 3.29 -8.89
N SER A 58 -10.40 4.17 -8.63
CA SER A 58 -11.57 3.88 -7.77
C SER A 58 -12.33 2.63 -8.23
N ASP A 59 -12.65 2.53 -9.51
CA ASP A 59 -13.60 1.53 -10.00
C ASP A 59 -13.02 0.11 -9.91
N LEU A 60 -11.71 -0.01 -10.16
CA LEU A 60 -10.97 -1.26 -9.96
C LEU A 60 -10.84 -1.63 -8.48
N SER A 61 -10.65 -0.63 -7.62
CA SER A 61 -10.53 -0.83 -6.17
C SER A 61 -11.86 -1.31 -5.57
N PHE A 62 -12.99 -0.72 -5.99
CA PHE A 62 -14.32 -1.15 -5.56
C PHE A 62 -14.63 -2.57 -5.98
N LYS A 63 -14.41 -2.91 -7.25
CA LYS A 63 -14.61 -4.29 -7.75
C LYS A 63 -13.74 -5.30 -7.01
N LEU A 64 -12.51 -4.94 -6.67
CA LEU A 64 -11.64 -5.79 -5.88
C LEU A 64 -12.18 -6.00 -4.45
N ALA A 65 -12.69 -4.93 -3.81
CA ALA A 65 -13.32 -5.03 -2.50
C ALA A 65 -14.55 -5.94 -2.51
N GLU A 66 -15.43 -5.80 -3.51
CA GLU A 66 -16.61 -6.65 -3.70
C GLU A 66 -16.20 -8.13 -3.86
N ASN A 67 -15.23 -8.41 -4.73
CA ASN A 67 -14.72 -9.76 -4.92
C ASN A 67 -14.16 -10.35 -3.62
N LEU A 68 -13.40 -9.57 -2.83
CA LEU A 68 -12.86 -10.05 -1.56
C LEU A 68 -13.97 -10.31 -0.54
N ILE A 69 -14.99 -9.45 -0.47
CA ILE A 69 -16.16 -9.64 0.39
C ILE A 69 -16.85 -10.96 0.06
N GLU A 70 -17.11 -11.21 -1.22
CA GLU A 70 -17.76 -12.44 -1.68
C GLU A 70 -16.89 -13.67 -1.38
N ASN A 71 -15.62 -13.64 -1.80
CA ASN A 71 -14.72 -14.79 -1.69
C ASN A 71 -14.40 -15.16 -0.24
N HIS A 72 -14.26 -14.18 0.65
CA HIS A 72 -14.01 -14.41 2.07
C HIS A 72 -15.29 -14.53 2.92
N ARG A 73 -16.48 -14.40 2.31
CA ARG A 73 -17.79 -14.41 2.99
C ARG A 73 -17.90 -13.38 4.10
N LEU A 74 -17.44 -12.17 3.82
CA LEU A 74 -17.46 -11.06 4.76
C LEU A 74 -18.81 -10.35 4.71
N PRO A 75 -19.25 -9.73 5.82
CA PRO A 75 -20.46 -8.93 5.79
C PRO A 75 -20.17 -7.59 5.08
N ILE A 76 -21.04 -7.17 4.16
CA ILE A 76 -20.81 -5.96 3.34
C ILE A 76 -20.60 -4.68 4.18
N LYS A 77 -21.21 -4.63 5.38
CA LYS A 77 -21.09 -3.52 6.35
C LYS A 77 -19.65 -3.20 6.78
N ILE A 78 -18.67 -4.07 6.52
CA ILE A 78 -17.26 -3.72 6.77
C ILE A 78 -16.83 -2.48 5.97
N LEU A 79 -17.48 -2.21 4.84
CA LEU A 79 -17.19 -1.05 4.01
C LEU A 79 -17.58 0.26 4.69
N ASP A 80 -18.47 0.25 5.68
CA ASP A 80 -18.84 1.43 6.48
C ASP A 80 -17.63 2.00 7.25
N ASN A 81 -16.63 1.15 7.51
CA ASN A 81 -15.38 1.53 8.16
C ASN A 81 -14.26 1.88 7.16
N VAL A 82 -14.51 1.89 5.85
CA VAL A 82 -13.51 2.22 4.82
C VAL A 82 -13.92 3.49 4.07
N ILE A 83 -13.17 4.57 4.28
CA ILE A 83 -13.36 5.84 3.59
C ILE A 83 -12.51 5.82 2.31
N PHE A 84 -13.16 5.63 1.17
CA PHE A 84 -12.50 5.72 -0.14
C PHE A 84 -12.45 7.17 -0.62
N VAL A 85 -11.25 7.63 -0.96
CA VAL A 85 -11.02 8.98 -1.50
C VAL A 85 -10.28 8.88 -2.82
N ARG A 86 -10.87 9.44 -3.87
CA ARG A 86 -10.20 9.62 -5.15
C ARG A 86 -9.74 11.07 -5.30
N PRO A 87 -8.43 11.35 -5.27
CA PRO A 87 -7.94 12.67 -5.59
C PRO A 87 -8.26 13.01 -7.06
N THR A 88 -8.95 14.13 -7.29
CA THR A 88 -9.27 14.64 -8.65
C THR A 88 -8.29 15.70 -9.12
N ASN A 89 -7.55 16.33 -8.20
CA ASN A 89 -6.57 17.36 -8.48
C ASN A 89 -5.14 16.81 -8.40
N ARG A 90 -4.21 17.42 -9.14
CA ARG A 90 -2.81 16.97 -9.16
C ARG A 90 -1.96 17.54 -8.01
N ASN A 91 -2.46 18.48 -7.21
CA ASN A 91 -1.78 19.10 -6.05
C ASN A 91 -2.43 18.66 -4.74
N VAL A 92 -2.41 17.36 -4.47
CA VAL A 92 -3.12 16.78 -3.32
C VAL A 92 -2.29 16.77 -2.06
N GLU A 93 -0.96 16.82 -2.20
CA GLU A 93 0.02 16.63 -1.13
C GLU A 93 -0.27 17.50 0.10
N PRO A 94 -0.54 18.81 -0.02
CA PRO A 94 -0.82 19.67 1.14
C PRO A 94 -2.19 19.43 1.81
N ARG A 95 -3.07 18.64 1.19
CA ARG A 95 -4.43 18.34 1.70
C ARG A 95 -4.50 17.00 2.41
N ILE A 96 -3.56 16.09 2.13
CA ILE A 96 -3.56 14.74 2.70
C ILE A 96 -3.43 14.75 4.23
N PRO A 97 -2.49 15.51 4.84
CA PRO A 97 -2.37 15.57 6.30
C PRO A 97 -3.66 16.05 6.98
N LYS A 98 -4.27 17.12 6.45
CA LYS A 98 -5.56 17.66 6.95
C LYS A 98 -6.70 16.62 6.85
N LEU A 99 -6.72 15.83 5.78
CA LEU A 99 -7.69 14.76 5.62
C LEU A 99 -7.48 13.64 6.66
N ILE A 100 -6.23 13.27 6.93
CA ILE A 100 -5.89 12.31 7.98
C ILE A 100 -6.31 12.84 9.36
N GLU A 101 -6.03 14.10 9.68
CA GLU A 101 -6.44 14.72 10.94
C GLU A 101 -7.96 14.75 11.12
N ALA A 102 -8.70 15.08 10.04
CA ALA A 102 -10.15 15.15 10.06
C ALA A 102 -10.81 13.77 10.21
N THR A 103 -10.21 12.74 9.61
CA THR A 103 -10.78 11.38 9.59
C THR A 103 -10.28 10.51 10.74
N ARG A 104 -9.10 10.81 11.31
CA ARG A 104 -8.42 10.03 12.37
C ARG A 104 -8.45 8.52 12.10
N PRO A 105 -7.87 8.04 11.00
CA PRO A 105 -7.92 6.65 10.64
C PRO A 105 -6.98 5.82 11.53
N SER A 106 -7.31 4.54 11.74
CA SER A 106 -6.37 3.57 12.32
C SER A 106 -5.35 3.09 11.29
N ILE A 107 -5.72 3.12 10.00
CA ILE A 107 -4.82 2.88 8.88
C ILE A 107 -5.07 3.89 7.75
N PHE A 108 -4.00 4.53 7.30
CA PHE A 108 -3.97 5.39 6.13
C PHE A 108 -3.27 4.67 4.98
N ILE A 109 -3.91 4.63 3.82
CA ILE A 109 -3.38 3.99 2.61
C ILE A 109 -3.38 4.99 1.48
N PHE A 110 -2.24 5.12 0.79
CA PHE A 110 -2.12 5.87 -0.44
C PHE A 110 -1.58 4.95 -1.55
N ASP A 111 -2.52 4.43 -2.34
CA ASP A 111 -2.23 3.54 -3.47
C ASP A 111 -1.81 4.37 -4.70
N GLU A 112 -0.58 4.12 -5.15
CA GLU A 112 0.19 4.85 -6.16
C GLU A 112 0.50 6.29 -5.75
N VAL A 113 1.28 6.44 -4.66
CA VAL A 113 1.69 7.74 -4.07
C VAL A 113 2.44 8.63 -5.07
N ILE A 114 3.10 8.02 -6.06
CA ILE A 114 3.85 8.70 -7.12
C ILE A 114 3.06 8.87 -8.43
N TRP A 115 1.76 8.56 -8.47
CA TRP A 115 0.94 8.65 -9.68
C TRP A 115 1.05 10.01 -10.38
N GLY A 116 1.04 11.08 -9.58
CA GLY A 116 1.18 12.45 -10.07
C GLY A 116 2.62 12.90 -10.34
N TYR A 117 3.62 12.02 -10.29
CA TYR A 117 5.05 12.38 -10.42
C TYR A 117 5.62 11.97 -11.77
N GLY A 118 5.32 10.74 -12.22
CA GLY A 118 5.96 10.12 -13.39
C GLY A 118 5.77 10.90 -14.70
N SER A 119 4.60 11.52 -14.91
CA SER A 119 4.34 12.33 -16.10
C SER A 119 5.18 13.61 -16.16
N TYR A 120 5.56 14.17 -15.02
CA TYR A 120 6.25 15.48 -14.96
C TYR A 120 7.77 15.38 -14.98
N VAL A 121 8.31 14.29 -14.44
CA VAL A 121 9.75 14.04 -14.42
C VAL A 121 10.31 13.91 -15.84
N MET A 122 9.49 13.46 -16.80
CA MET A 122 9.91 13.34 -18.21
C MET A 122 9.88 14.66 -18.97
N GLU A 123 9.19 15.69 -18.46
CA GLU A 123 8.93 16.94 -19.19
C GLU A 123 9.74 18.13 -18.66
N ASN A 124 10.01 18.22 -17.35
CA ASN A 124 10.71 19.36 -16.76
C ASN A 124 11.39 19.03 -15.41
N ILE A 125 12.71 19.26 -15.33
CA ILE A 125 13.52 18.97 -14.14
C ILE A 125 13.16 19.85 -12.93
N GLU A 126 12.82 21.12 -13.13
CA GLU A 126 12.42 22.02 -12.04
C GLU A 126 11.10 21.57 -11.43
N LEU A 127 10.17 21.13 -12.27
CA LEU A 127 8.88 20.61 -11.83
C LEU A 127 9.05 19.29 -11.07
N ALA A 128 9.98 18.42 -11.50
CA ALA A 128 10.35 17.21 -10.77
C ALA A 128 10.90 17.52 -9.37
N VAL A 129 11.79 18.51 -9.25
CA VAL A 129 12.34 18.96 -7.96
C VAL A 129 11.25 19.54 -7.07
N TYR A 130 10.41 20.42 -7.60
CA TYR A 130 9.28 21.00 -6.88
C TYR A 130 8.35 19.91 -6.33
N ARG A 131 7.99 18.93 -7.18
CA ARG A 131 7.17 17.79 -6.77
C ARG A 131 7.84 16.94 -5.70
N SER A 132 9.12 16.61 -5.87
CA SER A 132 9.86 15.85 -4.86
C SER A 132 9.84 16.55 -3.49
N ARG A 133 9.87 17.89 -3.46
CA ARG A 133 9.73 18.67 -2.22
C ARG A 133 8.32 18.57 -1.64
N LEU A 134 7.28 18.69 -2.47
CA LEU A 134 5.89 18.49 -2.01
C LEU A 134 5.67 17.10 -1.41
N LEU A 135 6.18 16.05 -2.07
CA LEU A 135 6.14 14.69 -1.53
C LEU A 135 6.82 14.61 -0.17
N SER A 136 8.05 15.13 -0.09
CA SER A 136 8.85 15.08 1.13
C SER A 136 8.18 15.79 2.29
N ASN A 137 7.59 16.97 2.04
CA ASN A 137 6.86 17.74 3.04
C ASN A 137 5.62 16.99 3.51
N MET A 138 4.84 16.43 2.58
CA MET A 138 3.66 15.63 2.93
C MET A 138 4.06 14.41 3.76
N LEU A 139 5.08 13.66 3.36
CA LEU A 139 5.54 12.47 4.10
C LEU A 139 6.06 12.83 5.49
N ALA A 140 6.78 13.95 5.63
CA ALA A 140 7.25 14.44 6.92
C ALA A 140 6.08 14.84 7.84
N GLU A 141 5.08 15.53 7.30
CA GLU A 141 3.89 15.93 8.06
C GLU A 141 3.06 14.71 8.48
N ILE A 142 2.85 13.75 7.57
CA ILE A 142 2.17 12.48 7.89
C ILE A 142 2.95 11.69 8.94
N HIS A 143 4.27 11.62 8.83
CA HIS A 143 5.12 10.96 9.83
C HIS A 143 4.98 11.62 11.20
N SER A 144 5.03 12.95 11.28
CA SER A 144 4.80 13.70 12.53
C SER A 144 3.40 13.45 13.10
N LEU A 145 2.35 13.50 12.27
CA LEU A 145 0.99 13.19 12.68
C LEU A 145 0.86 11.75 13.19
N ARG A 146 1.55 10.81 12.54
CA ARG A 146 1.58 9.39 12.93
C ARG A 146 2.12 9.22 14.34
N GLU A 147 3.28 9.82 14.65
CA GLU A 147 3.87 9.77 15.99
C GLU A 147 2.96 10.37 17.07
N ASN A 148 2.16 11.39 16.71
CA ASN A 148 1.26 12.05 17.66
C ASN A 148 -0.11 11.35 17.83
N VAL A 149 -0.68 10.81 16.75
CA VAL A 149 -2.06 10.29 16.71
C VAL A 149 -2.10 8.75 16.79
N GLY A 150 -1.05 8.08 16.32
CA GLY A 150 -0.91 6.62 16.38
C GLY A 150 -1.73 5.86 15.33
N PHE A 151 -1.27 5.87 14.07
CA PHE A 151 -1.90 5.11 12.98
C PHE A 151 -0.88 4.37 12.10
N THR A 152 -1.31 3.31 11.42
CA THR A 152 -0.46 2.60 10.45
C THR A 152 -0.57 3.27 9.09
N THR A 153 0.53 3.35 8.33
CA THR A 153 0.52 3.93 6.99
C THR A 153 0.97 2.91 5.95
N ILE A 154 0.33 2.88 4.78
CA ILE A 154 0.77 2.09 3.62
C ILE A 154 0.87 3.01 2.40
N TYR A 155 2.05 3.06 1.80
CA TYR A 155 2.29 3.68 0.50
C TYR A 155 2.54 2.61 -0.54
N THR A 156 2.03 2.78 -1.77
CA THR A 156 2.47 1.95 -2.91
C THR A 156 3.14 2.78 -3.99
N ALA A 157 4.11 2.18 -4.67
CA ALA A 157 4.77 2.78 -5.81
C ALA A 157 5.18 1.73 -6.85
N ASP A 158 4.93 2.02 -8.13
CA ASP A 158 5.43 1.23 -9.26
C ASP A 158 6.97 1.28 -9.36
N THR A 159 7.59 0.11 -9.56
CA THR A 159 9.01 0.01 -9.97
C THR A 159 9.10 -0.08 -11.50
N GLN A 160 10.00 0.68 -12.14
CA GLN A 160 10.27 0.48 -13.57
C GLN A 160 11.13 -0.78 -13.83
N GLN A 161 11.21 -1.24 -15.09
CA GLN A 161 12.11 -2.33 -15.47
C GLN A 161 13.55 -1.95 -15.08
N GLY A 162 14.19 -2.78 -14.23
CA GLY A 162 15.48 -2.46 -13.59
C GLY A 162 15.39 -2.15 -12.09
N GLY A 163 14.19 -2.20 -11.50
CA GLY A 163 13.99 -2.19 -10.03
C GLY A 163 14.12 -0.82 -9.36
N ARG A 164 14.32 0.27 -10.11
CA ARG A 164 14.36 1.62 -9.55
C ARG A 164 12.94 2.22 -9.52
N VAL A 165 12.49 2.58 -8.32
CA VAL A 165 11.30 3.43 -8.11
C VAL A 165 11.71 4.89 -8.31
N LEU A 166 10.94 5.66 -9.07
CA LEU A 166 11.12 7.12 -9.09
C LEU A 166 10.77 7.67 -7.70
N ALA A 167 11.61 8.52 -7.13
CA ALA A 167 11.52 8.98 -5.73
C ALA A 167 11.71 7.89 -4.65
N SER A 168 12.35 6.74 -4.99
CA SER A 168 12.57 5.63 -4.04
C SER A 168 13.19 6.10 -2.73
N LYS A 169 14.22 6.95 -2.78
CA LYS A 169 14.97 7.36 -1.59
C LYS A 169 14.13 8.10 -0.55
N VAL A 170 13.21 8.96 -1.01
CA VAL A 170 12.36 9.74 -0.09
C VAL A 170 11.34 8.80 0.55
N LEU A 171 10.70 7.94 -0.24
CA LEU A 171 9.74 6.96 0.28
C LEU A 171 10.41 5.96 1.22
N ASP A 172 11.57 5.43 0.84
CA ASP A 172 12.38 4.51 1.65
C ASP A 172 12.77 5.17 2.99
N TYR A 173 13.16 6.46 2.97
CA TYR A 173 13.54 7.19 4.18
C TYR A 173 12.40 7.30 5.21
N PHE A 174 11.17 7.54 4.75
CA PHE A 174 9.99 7.67 5.62
C PHE A 174 9.30 6.33 5.94
N SER A 175 9.87 5.21 5.50
CA SER A 175 9.28 3.87 5.68
C SER A 175 10.05 3.03 6.68
N ASP A 176 9.33 2.38 7.59
CA ASP A 176 9.91 1.47 8.58
C ASP A 176 10.13 0.07 8.00
N ILE A 177 9.22 -0.34 7.10
CA ILE A 177 9.20 -1.64 6.45
C ILE A 177 8.93 -1.44 4.95
N VAL A 178 9.75 -2.07 4.11
CA VAL A 178 9.59 -2.12 2.66
C VAL A 178 9.27 -3.56 2.25
N VAL A 179 8.18 -3.75 1.52
CA VAL A 179 7.82 -5.03 0.89
C VAL A 179 7.94 -4.87 -0.62
N GLU A 180 8.90 -5.57 -1.20
CA GLU A 180 9.18 -5.54 -2.63
C GLU A 180 8.64 -6.78 -3.34
N PHE A 181 7.77 -6.57 -4.32
CA PHE A 181 7.20 -7.59 -5.17
C PHE A 181 7.94 -7.67 -6.51
N ILE A 182 8.41 -8.86 -6.83
CA ILE A 182 9.24 -9.14 -8.00
C ILE A 182 8.54 -10.19 -8.85
N LYS A 183 8.40 -9.94 -10.16
CA LYS A 183 7.93 -10.96 -11.11
C LYS A 183 9.04 -11.98 -11.33
N GLN A 184 8.75 -13.27 -11.15
CA GLN A 184 9.70 -14.32 -11.46
C GLN A 184 9.69 -14.62 -12.97
N ARG A 185 10.87 -14.71 -13.59
CA ARG A 185 10.98 -15.08 -15.00
C ARG A 185 10.69 -16.57 -15.17
N GLY A 186 9.94 -16.93 -16.22
CA GLY A 186 9.70 -18.33 -16.59
C GLY A 186 8.50 -19.02 -15.92
N TYR A 187 7.85 -18.38 -14.93
CA TYR A 187 6.68 -18.94 -14.25
C TYR A 187 5.52 -17.94 -14.30
N GLN A 188 4.53 -18.19 -15.17
CA GLN A 188 3.32 -17.37 -15.20
C GLN A 188 2.58 -17.46 -13.87
N GLY A 189 2.20 -16.31 -13.31
CA GLY A 189 1.46 -16.24 -12.04
C GLY A 189 2.31 -16.45 -10.77
N SER A 190 3.64 -16.56 -10.89
CA SER A 190 4.54 -16.67 -9.74
C SER A 190 5.32 -15.37 -9.50
N TYR A 191 5.41 -14.99 -8.23
CA TYR A 191 6.06 -13.78 -7.77
C TYR A 191 6.98 -14.08 -6.59
N ARG A 192 7.88 -13.16 -6.27
CA ARG A 192 8.66 -13.17 -5.03
C ARG A 192 8.38 -11.91 -4.25
N ALA A 193 8.06 -12.06 -2.96
CA ALA A 193 8.01 -10.94 -2.02
C ALA A 193 9.32 -10.89 -1.23
N VAL A 194 9.87 -9.70 -1.04
CA VAL A 194 11.07 -9.46 -0.23
C VAL A 194 10.72 -8.41 0.82
N LEU A 195 10.80 -8.78 2.08
CA LEU A 195 10.65 -7.86 3.21
C LEU A 195 12.02 -7.30 3.59
N ARG A 196 12.13 -5.98 3.65
CA ARG A 196 13.28 -5.23 4.14
C ARG A 196 12.85 -4.32 5.28
N SER A 197 13.63 -4.26 6.34
CA SER A 197 13.44 -3.31 7.44
C SER A 197 14.80 -3.02 8.07
N ASN A 198 14.97 -1.82 8.63
CA ASN A 198 16.20 -1.46 9.33
C ASN A 198 16.48 -2.35 10.56
N LYS A 199 15.46 -3.02 11.10
CA LYS A 199 15.56 -3.85 12.32
C LYS A 199 15.67 -5.35 12.06
N LEU A 200 15.41 -5.81 10.83
CA LEU A 200 15.24 -7.24 10.54
C LEU A 200 16.15 -7.67 9.40
N ARG A 201 16.65 -8.92 9.49
CA ARG A 201 17.26 -9.57 8.33
C ARG A 201 16.22 -9.69 7.21
N PRO A 202 16.59 -9.41 5.95
CA PRO A 202 15.67 -9.56 4.84
C PRO A 202 15.08 -10.96 4.79
N LYS A 203 13.76 -11.04 4.62
CA LYS A 203 13.03 -12.30 4.40
C LYS A 203 12.47 -12.29 3.00
N SER A 204 12.36 -13.45 2.36
CA SER A 204 11.72 -13.55 1.06
C SER A 204 11.00 -14.87 0.86
N TYR A 205 9.84 -14.82 0.22
CA TYR A 205 9.04 -15.99 -0.10
C TYR A 205 8.52 -15.88 -1.54
N SER A 206 8.43 -17.01 -2.23
CA SER A 206 7.71 -17.11 -3.49
C SER A 206 6.22 -17.20 -3.20
N TYR A 207 5.39 -16.53 -4.01
CA TYR A 207 3.95 -16.52 -3.83
C TYR A 207 3.18 -16.50 -5.15
N THR A 208 1.93 -16.95 -5.08
CA THR A 208 0.92 -16.79 -6.12
C THR A 208 -0.21 -15.91 -5.60
N ILE A 209 -1.05 -15.43 -6.52
CA ILE A 209 -2.25 -14.66 -6.19
C ILE A 209 -3.47 -15.42 -6.70
N ASP A 210 -4.46 -15.60 -5.84
CA ASP A 210 -5.77 -16.12 -6.23
C ASP A 210 -6.90 -15.20 -5.72
N LYS A 211 -8.13 -15.73 -5.70
CA LYS A 211 -9.32 -15.00 -5.26
C LYS A 211 -9.39 -14.68 -3.76
N LEU A 212 -8.56 -15.33 -2.93
CA LEU A 212 -8.44 -15.14 -1.48
C LEU A 212 -7.22 -14.29 -1.09
N GLY A 213 -6.33 -13.98 -2.04
CA GLY A 213 -5.19 -13.13 -1.81
C GLY A 213 -3.87 -13.81 -2.17
N PHE A 214 -2.86 -13.64 -1.30
CA PHE A 214 -1.52 -14.19 -1.48
C PHE A 214 -1.42 -15.60 -0.89
N HIS A 215 -0.73 -16.49 -1.61
CA HIS A 215 -0.40 -17.83 -1.13
C HIS A 215 1.09 -18.06 -1.29
N ILE A 216 1.77 -18.37 -0.18
CA ILE A 216 3.16 -18.82 -0.25
C ILE A 216 3.17 -20.24 -0.78
N GLY A 217 3.94 -20.49 -1.85
CA GLY A 217 4.18 -21.86 -2.30
C GLY A 217 4.95 -22.61 -1.22
N GLU A 218 4.59 -23.87 -0.95
CA GLU A 218 5.48 -24.77 -0.22
C GLU A 218 6.79 -24.84 -1.01
N ASN A 219 7.87 -24.28 -0.46
CA ASN A 219 9.17 -24.41 -1.08
C ASN A 219 9.55 -25.90 -1.04
N ASN A 220 9.74 -26.51 -2.21
CA ASN A 220 10.64 -27.67 -2.36
C ASN A 220 12.07 -27.26 -1.99
#